data_AF-A0A847YAS2-F1
#
_entry.id   AF-A0A847YAS2-F1
#
_cell.length_a   1.000
_cell.length_b   1.000
_cell.length_c   1.000
_cell.angle_alpha   90.00
_cell.angle_beta   90.00
_cell.angle_gamma   90.00
#
_symmetry.space_group_name_H-M   'P 1'
#
loop_
_entity.id
_entity.type
_entity.pdbx_description
1 polymer ?
#
loop_
_entity_poly.entity_id
_entity_poly.type
_entity_poly.pdbx_seq_one_letter_code
_entity_poly.pdbx_strand_id
1 'polypeptide(L)'
;MGRFVRLGCGRRLARSGFTLVELLVVIAIIGILIALLLPAVQAAREAARRAQCTNNLKQLALAMQNYHDVYNGFPARQAGSGDSNSSSSTTHRGRLSGWAALTPYFEQKALYDQIYAPPQQPPWNGTTWYNTTLPALNCPSDTNTTPPSGTARGTLNYCMNGGDSPIDSKNAPLTTTTVRGVFHVFRWTNMAEITDGTSNTAIVSERIKPRSQNALGNVVGLSLGTNPLTCRAAYDAGQRRYVTGSFTSDTAPGFRWADGAAWFAGFTTILPPNSASCATSAGHWEMGIYTPSSWHPGGVNVALADGSVRFVSETVETGDLNVNFPAANGSGMSPYGVWGALGTKSGGEVSSAP
;
A
#
# COMPACT_ATOMS: atom_id res chain seq x y z
N MET A 1 -52.81 27.50 -71.88
CA MET A 1 -53.47 28.24 -70.79
C MET A 1 -54.09 27.24 -69.83
N GLY A 2 -53.76 27.32 -68.52
CA GLY A 2 -54.49 26.66 -67.43
C GLY A 2 -54.10 25.21 -67.07
N ARG A 3 -53.00 24.99 -66.33
CA ARG A 3 -52.76 23.73 -65.59
C ARG A 3 -53.51 23.79 -64.25
N PHE A 4 -54.45 22.87 -64.04
CA PHE A 4 -55.15 22.67 -62.78
C PHE A 4 -54.20 22.08 -61.72
N VAL A 5 -53.98 22.81 -60.63
CA VAL A 5 -53.27 22.32 -59.43
C VAL A 5 -54.32 21.73 -58.47
N ARG A 6 -54.25 20.42 -58.20
CA ARG A 6 -54.99 19.80 -57.10
C ARG A 6 -54.31 20.14 -55.78
N LEU A 7 -54.99 20.92 -54.94
CA LEU A 7 -54.61 21.14 -53.54
C LEU A 7 -54.83 19.84 -52.73
N GLY A 8 -53.73 19.24 -52.29
CA GLY A 8 -53.76 18.16 -51.30
C GLY A 8 -54.11 18.73 -49.92
N CYS A 9 -55.13 18.16 -49.27
CA CYS A 9 -55.51 18.46 -47.90
C CYS A 9 -54.43 17.96 -46.94
N GLY A 10 -53.56 18.85 -46.48
CA GLY A 10 -52.62 18.55 -45.40
C GLY A 10 -53.38 18.44 -44.08
N ARG A 11 -53.49 17.22 -43.52
CA ARG A 11 -53.85 17.01 -42.12
C ARG A 11 -52.86 17.79 -41.25
N ARG A 12 -53.29 18.91 -40.64
CA ARG A 12 -52.52 19.56 -39.57
C ARG A 12 -52.48 18.59 -38.40
N LEU A 13 -51.34 17.95 -38.18
CA LEU A 13 -51.04 17.32 -36.90
C LEU A 13 -51.10 18.41 -35.84
N ALA A 14 -52.13 18.35 -34.99
CA ALA A 14 -52.27 19.25 -33.87
C ALA A 14 -51.02 19.11 -32.99
N ARG A 15 -50.19 20.16 -32.92
CA ARG A 15 -49.11 20.24 -31.95
C ARG A 15 -49.75 20.42 -30.58
N SER A 16 -49.74 19.37 -29.76
CA SER A 16 -50.08 19.48 -28.33
C SER A 16 -49.07 20.43 -27.68
N GLY A 17 -49.53 21.59 -27.22
CA GLY A 17 -48.71 22.50 -26.43
C GLY A 17 -48.40 21.85 -25.08
N PHE A 18 -47.11 21.83 -24.71
CA PHE A 18 -46.66 21.33 -23.42
C PHE A 18 -46.99 22.35 -22.34
N THR A 19 -47.71 21.94 -21.29
CA THR A 19 -48.08 22.84 -20.20
C THR A 19 -46.90 23.01 -19.23
N LEU A 20 -46.78 24.20 -18.61
CA LEU A 20 -45.73 24.48 -17.62
C LEU A 20 -45.75 23.47 -16.47
N VAL A 21 -46.94 22.98 -16.11
CA VAL A 21 -47.15 21.99 -15.05
C VAL A 21 -46.57 20.62 -15.44
N GLU A 22 -46.78 20.16 -16.67
CA GLU A 22 -46.21 18.89 -17.16
C GLU A 22 -44.67 18.91 -17.14
N LEU A 23 -44.07 20.04 -17.52
CA LEU A 23 -42.61 20.21 -17.43
C LEU A 23 -42.13 20.14 -15.98
N LEU A 24 -42.84 20.82 -15.08
CA LEU A 24 -42.48 20.91 -13.67
C LEU A 24 -42.57 19.55 -12.96
N VAL A 25 -43.57 18.74 -13.29
CA VAL A 25 -43.70 17.37 -12.76
C VAL A 25 -42.56 16.48 -13.26
N VAL A 26 -42.21 16.55 -14.55
CA VAL A 26 -41.13 15.72 -15.11
C VAL A 26 -39.79 16.04 -14.46
N ILE A 27 -39.45 17.32 -14.31
CA ILE A 27 -38.20 17.71 -13.63
C ILE A 27 -38.22 17.32 -12.15
N ALA A 28 -39.38 17.37 -11.48
CA ALA A 28 -39.50 16.95 -10.08
C ALA A 28 -39.26 15.44 -9.92
N ILE A 29 -39.82 14.61 -10.80
CA ILE A 29 -39.60 13.16 -10.78
C ILE A 29 -38.14 12.82 -11.08
N ILE A 30 -37.55 13.43 -12.12
CA ILE A 30 -36.13 13.24 -12.45
C ILE A 30 -35.24 13.68 -11.28
N GLY A 31 -35.55 14.81 -10.64
CA GLY A 31 -34.85 15.32 -9.47
C GLY A 31 -34.88 14.34 -8.30
N ILE A 32 -36.03 13.77 -7.99
CA ILE A 32 -36.19 12.75 -6.92
C ILE A 32 -35.41 11.47 -7.27
N LEU A 33 -35.52 10.99 -8.51
CA LEU A 33 -34.79 9.79 -8.95
C LEU A 33 -33.27 9.99 -8.85
N ILE A 34 -32.75 11.13 -9.31
CA ILE A 34 -31.31 11.43 -9.21
C ILE A 34 -30.89 11.58 -7.74
N ALA A 35 -31.70 12.23 -6.90
CA ALA A 35 -31.40 12.40 -5.48
C ALA A 35 -31.29 11.05 -4.73
N LEU A 36 -32.11 10.06 -5.12
CA LEU A 36 -32.05 8.71 -4.54
C LEU A 36 -30.92 7.86 -5.16
N LEU A 37 -30.59 8.06 -6.43
CA LEU A 37 -29.58 7.27 -7.14
C LEU A 37 -28.14 7.74 -6.88
N LEU A 38 -27.91 9.05 -6.66
CA LEU A 38 -26.55 9.59 -6.51
C LEU A 38 -25.80 9.02 -5.28
N PRO A 39 -26.39 8.96 -4.06
CA PRO A 39 -25.73 8.33 -2.92
C PRO A 39 -25.47 6.83 -3.15
N ALA A 40 -26.42 6.13 -3.80
CA ALA A 40 -26.31 4.71 -4.09
C ALA A 40 -25.17 4.40 -5.09
N VAL A 41 -25.02 5.21 -6.14
CA VAL A 41 -23.94 5.04 -7.13
C VAL A 41 -22.57 5.27 -6.48
N GLN A 42 -22.46 6.23 -5.55
CA GLN A 42 -21.20 6.50 -4.85
C GLN A 42 -20.82 5.35 -3.90
N ALA A 43 -21.78 4.84 -3.13
CA ALA A 43 -21.57 3.67 -2.26
C ALA A 43 -21.15 2.43 -3.07
N ALA A 44 -21.82 2.18 -4.20
CA ALA A 44 -21.48 1.09 -5.10
C ALA A 44 -20.07 1.23 -5.69
N ARG A 45 -19.66 2.45 -6.08
CA ARG A 45 -18.31 2.70 -6.61
C ARG A 45 -17.22 2.47 -5.57
N GLU A 46 -17.42 2.89 -4.33
CA GLU A 46 -16.41 2.64 -3.27
C GLU A 46 -16.36 1.16 -2.89
N ALA A 47 -17.50 0.46 -2.84
CA ALA A 47 -17.52 -0.98 -2.63
C ALA A 47 -16.74 -1.73 -3.73
N ALA A 48 -16.92 -1.32 -5.00
CA ALA A 48 -16.17 -1.87 -6.13
C ALA A 48 -14.66 -1.59 -6.01
N ARG A 49 -14.26 -0.37 -5.65
CA ARG A 49 -12.84 -0.04 -5.43
C ARG A 49 -12.23 -0.87 -4.31
N ARG A 50 -12.94 -1.05 -3.19
CA ARG A 50 -12.52 -1.93 -2.10
C ARG A 50 -12.34 -3.38 -2.55
N ALA A 51 -13.30 -3.92 -3.29
CA ALA A 51 -13.21 -5.26 -3.85
C ALA A 51 -12.03 -5.42 -4.83
N GLN A 52 -11.69 -4.36 -5.56
CA GLN A 52 -10.51 -4.35 -6.42
C GLN A 52 -9.20 -4.29 -5.61
N CYS A 53 -9.13 -3.50 -4.53
CA CYS A 53 -7.95 -3.47 -3.66
C CYS A 53 -7.71 -4.82 -2.97
N THR A 54 -8.76 -5.51 -2.51
CA THR A 54 -8.64 -6.86 -1.94
C THR A 54 -8.24 -7.90 -2.99
N ASN A 55 -8.74 -7.80 -4.22
CA ASN A 55 -8.30 -8.66 -5.31
C ASN A 55 -6.82 -8.43 -5.66
N ASN A 56 -6.37 -7.18 -5.76
CA ASN A 56 -4.96 -6.86 -5.97
C ASN A 56 -4.07 -7.52 -4.89
N LEU A 57 -4.43 -7.38 -3.60
CA LEU A 57 -3.72 -8.07 -2.52
C LEU A 57 -3.70 -9.60 -2.71
N LYS A 58 -4.82 -10.19 -3.10
CA LYS A 58 -4.93 -11.63 -3.37
C LYS A 58 -4.00 -12.06 -4.52
N GLN A 59 -3.95 -11.29 -5.60
CA GLN A 59 -3.06 -11.56 -6.74
C GLN A 59 -1.59 -11.41 -6.35
N LEU A 60 -1.23 -10.38 -5.58
CA LEU A 60 0.14 -10.17 -5.11
C LEU A 60 0.59 -11.28 -4.14
N ALA A 61 -0.30 -11.73 -3.27
CA ALA A 61 -0.03 -12.84 -2.36
C ALA A 61 0.15 -14.15 -3.14
N LEU A 62 -0.67 -14.41 -4.16
CA LEU A 62 -0.50 -15.56 -5.06
C LEU A 62 0.82 -15.48 -5.84
N ALA A 63 1.19 -14.30 -6.33
CA ALA A 63 2.48 -14.08 -6.98
C ALA A 63 3.66 -14.41 -6.05
N MET A 64 3.54 -14.09 -4.76
CA MET A 64 4.53 -14.46 -3.74
C MET A 64 4.58 -15.98 -3.49
N GLN A 65 3.45 -16.69 -3.51
CA GLN A 65 3.43 -18.16 -3.43
C GLN A 65 4.11 -18.78 -4.64
N ASN A 66 3.77 -18.35 -5.85
CA ASN A 66 4.39 -18.85 -7.07
C ASN A 66 5.91 -18.59 -7.10
N TYR A 67 6.36 -17.45 -6.57
CA TYR A 67 7.77 -17.17 -6.38
C TYR A 67 8.41 -18.13 -5.36
N HIS A 68 7.74 -18.38 -4.23
CA HIS A 68 8.20 -19.32 -3.21
C HIS A 68 8.32 -20.75 -3.78
N ASP A 69 7.37 -21.21 -4.58
CA ASP A 69 7.39 -22.54 -5.21
C ASP A 69 8.62 -22.75 -6.12
N VAL A 70 9.07 -21.69 -6.79
CA VAL A 70 10.22 -21.73 -7.71
C VAL A 70 11.55 -21.57 -6.97
N TYR A 71 11.61 -20.69 -5.97
CA TYR A 71 12.86 -20.27 -5.32
C TYR A 71 13.04 -20.78 -3.89
N ASN A 72 12.09 -21.54 -3.35
CA ASN A 72 12.03 -22.03 -1.96
C ASN A 72 12.16 -20.92 -0.90
N GLY A 73 11.68 -19.72 -1.20
CA GLY A 73 11.72 -18.57 -0.30
C GLY A 73 10.86 -17.43 -0.80
N PHE A 74 10.25 -16.68 0.12
CA PHE A 74 9.61 -15.40 -0.21
C PHE A 74 10.65 -14.42 -0.73
N PRO A 75 10.28 -13.46 -1.60
CA PRO A 75 11.22 -12.45 -2.06
C PRO A 75 11.70 -11.60 -0.88
N ALA A 76 12.94 -11.13 -0.92
CA ALA A 76 13.40 -10.13 0.03
C ALA A 76 12.67 -8.80 -0.18
N ARG A 77 12.42 -8.04 0.91
CA ARG A 77 11.84 -6.68 0.79
C ARG A 77 12.74 -5.77 -0.04
N GLN A 78 14.04 -5.87 0.21
CA GLN A 78 15.08 -5.07 -0.41
C GLN A 78 16.27 -5.97 -0.73
N ALA A 79 16.71 -5.99 -1.99
CA ALA A 79 17.86 -6.75 -2.46
C ALA A 79 18.43 -6.10 -3.74
N GLY A 80 18.92 -6.89 -4.70
CA GLY A 80 19.55 -6.42 -5.93
C GLY A 80 21.07 -6.48 -5.86
N SER A 81 21.73 -6.17 -6.98
CA SER A 81 23.20 -6.24 -7.05
C SER A 81 23.89 -5.13 -6.26
N GLY A 82 25.13 -5.40 -5.88
CA GLY A 82 25.96 -4.48 -5.10
C GLY A 82 25.49 -4.31 -3.66
N ASP A 83 26.11 -3.37 -2.97
CA ASP A 83 25.76 -2.98 -1.61
C ASP A 83 25.33 -1.50 -1.54
N SER A 84 24.65 -1.12 -0.46
CA SER A 84 24.12 0.22 -0.23
C SER A 84 25.20 1.27 0.02
N ASN A 85 26.44 0.83 0.28
CA ASN A 85 27.60 1.70 0.49
C ASN A 85 28.39 1.93 -0.80
N SER A 86 28.07 1.20 -1.86
CA SER A 86 28.68 1.34 -3.17
C SER A 86 28.20 2.63 -3.84
N SER A 87 29.14 3.48 -4.24
CA SER A 87 28.90 4.63 -5.12
C SER A 87 28.70 4.21 -6.58
N SER A 88 28.66 2.90 -6.88
CA SER A 88 28.49 2.39 -8.24
C SER A 88 27.14 2.80 -8.83
N SER A 89 27.16 3.33 -10.05
CA SER A 89 25.96 3.58 -10.86
C SER A 89 25.56 2.38 -11.72
N THR A 90 26.34 1.28 -11.68
CA THR A 90 26.17 0.07 -12.50
C THR A 90 25.62 -1.12 -11.71
N THR A 91 25.10 -0.88 -10.50
CA THR A 91 24.42 -1.87 -9.66
C THR A 91 23.11 -1.31 -9.13
N HIS A 92 22.26 -2.18 -8.58
CA HIS A 92 21.06 -1.74 -7.86
C HIS A 92 21.35 -1.18 -6.46
N ARG A 93 22.63 -1.17 -6.04
CA ARG A 93 23.10 -0.79 -4.69
C ARG A 93 22.39 -1.51 -3.55
N GLY A 94 21.97 -2.77 -3.79
CA GLY A 94 21.21 -3.54 -2.81
C GLY A 94 19.90 -2.88 -2.35
N ARG A 95 19.27 -2.07 -3.22
CA ARG A 95 18.07 -1.28 -2.91
C ARG A 95 16.85 -1.64 -3.74
N LEU A 96 16.93 -2.65 -4.60
CA LEU A 96 15.83 -3.08 -5.43
C LEU A 96 14.72 -3.71 -4.56
N SER A 97 13.48 -3.30 -4.81
CA SER A 97 12.29 -3.82 -4.12
C SER A 97 12.02 -5.28 -4.46
N GLY A 98 11.50 -6.04 -3.50
CA GLY A 98 10.98 -7.39 -3.74
C GLY A 98 9.90 -7.43 -4.82
N TRP A 99 9.16 -6.32 -5.00
CA TRP A 99 8.19 -6.20 -6.09
C TRP A 99 8.82 -6.31 -7.48
N ALA A 100 10.07 -5.87 -7.65
CA ALA A 100 10.79 -6.01 -8.92
C ALA A 100 11.05 -7.49 -9.25
N ALA A 101 11.40 -8.31 -8.26
CA ALA A 101 11.60 -9.75 -8.43
C ALA A 101 10.28 -10.48 -8.75
N LEU A 102 9.16 -9.95 -8.27
CA LEU A 102 7.82 -10.50 -8.50
C LEU A 102 7.19 -10.09 -9.84
N THR A 103 7.79 -9.16 -10.60
CA THR A 103 7.22 -8.67 -11.86
C THR A 103 6.80 -9.74 -12.87
N PRO A 104 7.52 -10.87 -13.07
CA PRO A 104 7.06 -11.94 -13.96
C PRO A 104 5.76 -12.60 -13.51
N TYR A 105 5.48 -12.60 -12.20
CA TYR A 105 4.34 -13.27 -11.58
C TYR A 105 3.05 -12.43 -11.57
N PHE A 106 3.11 -11.19 -12.03
CA PHE A 106 1.94 -10.34 -12.30
C PHE A 106 2.00 -9.75 -13.72
N GLU A 107 2.45 -10.56 -14.68
CA GLU A 107 2.42 -10.29 -16.13
C GLU A 107 3.31 -9.13 -16.61
N GLN A 108 4.40 -8.84 -15.89
CA GLN A 108 5.36 -7.77 -16.21
C GLN A 108 6.75 -8.32 -16.54
N LYS A 109 6.84 -9.42 -17.32
CA LYS A 109 8.13 -10.04 -17.69
C LYS A 109 9.06 -9.07 -18.44
N ALA A 110 8.55 -8.27 -19.36
CA ALA A 110 9.38 -7.30 -20.09
C ALA A 110 10.03 -6.27 -19.15
N LEU A 111 9.35 -5.91 -18.06
CA LEU A 111 9.88 -5.03 -17.03
C LEU A 111 10.98 -5.71 -16.21
N TYR A 112 10.80 -6.99 -15.88
CA TYR A 112 11.84 -7.80 -15.24
C TYR A 112 13.13 -7.83 -16.07
N ASP A 113 13.01 -8.15 -17.35
CA ASP A 113 14.16 -8.24 -18.25
C ASP A 113 14.92 -6.90 -18.33
N GLN A 114 14.20 -5.76 -18.32
CA GLN A 114 14.81 -4.42 -18.28
C GLN A 114 15.51 -4.09 -16.97
N ILE A 115 14.95 -4.50 -15.82
CA ILE A 115 15.51 -4.20 -14.50
C ILE A 115 16.83 -4.96 -14.27
N TYR A 116 16.92 -6.20 -14.76
CA TYR A 116 18.07 -7.07 -14.54
C TYR A 116 19.11 -7.02 -15.67
N ALA A 117 18.82 -6.35 -16.79
CA ALA A 117 19.77 -6.13 -17.88
C ALA A 117 21.00 -5.30 -17.41
N PRO A 118 22.22 -5.68 -17.84
CA PRO A 118 23.41 -4.87 -17.58
C PRO A 118 23.49 -3.63 -18.51
N PRO A 119 24.04 -2.49 -18.05
CA PRO A 119 24.41 -2.22 -16.66
C PRO A 119 23.15 -2.06 -15.79
N GLN A 120 23.17 -2.71 -14.62
CA GLN A 120 22.11 -2.54 -13.64
C GLN A 120 22.19 -1.13 -13.05
N GLN A 121 21.08 -0.56 -12.58
CA GLN A 121 21.08 0.82 -12.11
C GLN A 121 20.29 1.00 -10.82
N PRO A 122 20.64 1.98 -9.96
CA PRO A 122 19.89 2.22 -8.74
C PRO A 122 18.42 2.55 -9.04
N PRO A 123 17.47 2.10 -8.18
CA PRO A 123 16.04 2.29 -8.38
C PRO A 123 15.54 3.72 -8.16
N TRP A 124 16.42 4.72 -8.29
CA TRP A 124 16.12 6.15 -8.28
C TRP A 124 16.83 6.90 -9.40
N ASN A 125 17.49 6.20 -10.33
CA ASN A 125 18.31 6.80 -11.38
C ASN A 125 17.52 7.27 -12.62
N GLY A 126 16.20 7.48 -12.50
CA GLY A 126 15.39 8.04 -13.59
C GLY A 126 15.21 7.14 -14.81
N THR A 127 15.38 5.82 -14.68
CA THR A 127 15.21 4.85 -15.77
C THR A 127 13.76 4.76 -16.26
N THR A 128 13.53 4.10 -17.41
CA THR A 128 12.17 3.86 -17.93
C THR A 128 11.30 3.08 -16.94
N TRP A 129 11.84 2.02 -16.36
CA TRP A 129 11.15 1.17 -15.39
C TRP A 129 10.87 1.89 -14.06
N TYR A 130 11.70 2.86 -13.69
CA TYR A 130 11.50 3.67 -12.49
C TYR A 130 10.19 4.47 -12.50
N ASN A 131 9.83 5.00 -13.68
CA ASN A 131 8.61 5.80 -13.86
C ASN A 131 7.38 4.97 -14.24
N THR A 132 7.53 3.64 -14.37
CA THR A 132 6.43 2.76 -14.76
C THR A 132 5.44 2.60 -13.61
N THR A 133 4.18 2.97 -13.85
CA THR A 133 3.08 2.74 -12.89
C THR A 133 2.48 1.38 -13.14
N LEU A 134 2.48 0.53 -12.10
CA LEU A 134 1.91 -0.80 -12.14
C LEU A 134 0.54 -0.81 -11.46
N PRO A 135 -0.57 -1.03 -12.20
CA PRO A 135 -1.91 -1.05 -11.60
C PRO A 135 -2.07 -2.10 -10.49
N ALA A 136 -1.40 -3.25 -10.62
CA ALA A 136 -1.41 -4.30 -9.61
C ALA A 136 -0.81 -3.85 -8.26
N LEU A 137 0.10 -2.86 -8.27
CA LEU A 137 0.76 -2.34 -7.07
C LEU A 137 0.03 -1.14 -6.44
N ASN A 138 -1.07 -0.68 -7.03
CA ASN A 138 -1.79 0.52 -6.60
C ASN A 138 -3.24 0.19 -6.25
N CYS A 139 -3.71 0.67 -5.10
CA CYS A 139 -5.10 0.51 -4.70
C CYS A 139 -5.96 1.60 -5.37
N PRO A 140 -7.02 1.24 -6.12
CA PRO A 140 -7.93 2.19 -6.75
C PRO A 140 -8.57 3.23 -5.82
N SER A 141 -8.69 2.94 -4.52
CA SER A 141 -9.18 3.92 -3.53
C SER A 141 -8.16 5.03 -3.25
N ASP A 142 -6.88 4.85 -3.57
CA ASP A 142 -5.85 5.88 -3.44
C ASP A 142 -5.45 6.47 -4.79
N THR A 143 -6.23 7.47 -5.22
CA THR A 143 -6.07 8.16 -6.51
C THR A 143 -4.89 9.13 -6.56
N ASN A 144 -4.09 9.24 -5.50
CA ASN A 144 -3.00 10.19 -5.47
C ASN A 144 -1.85 9.68 -6.36
N THR A 145 -1.46 10.42 -7.39
CA THR A 145 -0.33 10.02 -8.27
C THR A 145 0.80 11.04 -8.24
N THR A 146 0.64 12.13 -7.51
CA THR A 146 1.57 13.25 -7.51
C THR A 146 2.26 13.32 -6.15
N PRO A 147 3.60 13.23 -6.10
CA PRO A 147 4.30 13.37 -4.83
C PRO A 147 4.14 14.80 -4.29
N PRO A 148 4.14 14.98 -2.95
CA PRO A 148 4.09 16.31 -2.34
C PRO A 148 5.19 17.28 -2.81
N SER A 149 6.34 16.75 -3.22
CA SER A 149 7.41 17.47 -3.89
C SER A 149 8.21 16.53 -4.80
N GLY A 150 8.96 17.06 -5.76
CA GLY A 150 9.78 16.25 -6.67
C GLY A 150 9.11 15.83 -7.96
N THR A 151 9.63 14.77 -8.61
CA THR A 151 9.18 14.33 -9.95
C THR A 151 8.25 13.12 -9.83
N ALA A 152 7.18 13.09 -10.64
CA ALA A 152 6.27 11.95 -10.72
C ALA A 152 7.00 10.67 -11.16
N ARG A 153 6.69 9.55 -10.48
CA ARG A 153 7.39 8.25 -10.55
C ARG A 153 6.40 7.12 -10.36
N GLY A 154 6.83 5.88 -10.60
CA GLY A 154 5.97 4.73 -10.34
C GLY A 154 5.62 4.59 -8.86
N THR A 155 4.33 4.43 -8.59
CA THR A 155 3.75 4.44 -7.24
C THR A 155 3.45 3.05 -6.70
N LEU A 156 3.31 2.97 -5.38
CA LEU A 156 3.07 1.76 -4.61
C LEU A 156 2.09 2.03 -3.45
N ASN A 157 1.16 1.12 -3.23
CA ASN A 157 0.32 1.07 -2.03
C ASN A 157 0.53 -0.19 -1.19
N TYR A 158 1.01 -1.29 -1.77
CA TYR A 158 1.12 -2.57 -1.08
C TYR A 158 2.53 -2.75 -0.52
N CYS A 159 2.65 -2.80 0.80
CA CYS A 159 3.92 -2.87 1.51
C CYS A 159 4.08 -4.25 2.15
N MET A 160 5.33 -4.69 2.27
CA MET A 160 5.71 -6.00 2.79
C MET A 160 5.95 -5.97 4.31
N ASN A 161 5.53 -7.03 5.00
CA ASN A 161 5.58 -7.12 6.46
C ASN A 161 7.01 -7.31 6.99
N GLY A 162 7.51 -6.33 7.74
CA GLY A 162 8.79 -6.39 8.44
C GLY A 162 8.71 -6.88 9.89
N GLY A 163 7.51 -7.09 10.42
CA GLY A 163 7.25 -7.59 11.77
C GLY A 163 6.94 -6.50 12.79
N ASP A 164 7.12 -6.85 14.04
CA ASP A 164 6.78 -6.10 15.25
C ASP A 164 8.00 -5.40 15.88
N SER A 165 9.05 -5.14 15.11
CA SER A 165 10.19 -4.30 15.49
C SER A 165 10.37 -3.18 14.47
N PRO A 166 10.92 -2.01 14.86
CA PRO A 166 11.28 -0.98 13.90
C PRO A 166 12.21 -1.55 12.84
N ILE A 167 11.92 -1.26 11.58
CA ILE A 167 12.66 -1.78 10.42
C ILE A 167 13.41 -0.65 9.74
N ASP A 168 14.59 -0.94 9.20
CA ASP A 168 15.40 0.05 8.47
C ASP A 168 15.52 -0.31 6.99
N SER A 169 16.30 0.49 6.26
CA SER A 169 16.66 0.16 4.87
C SER A 169 18.17 0.07 4.65
N LYS A 170 18.93 -0.03 5.74
CA LYS A 170 20.37 -0.24 5.70
C LYS A 170 20.61 -1.67 5.26
N ASN A 171 21.69 -1.90 4.53
CA ASN A 171 22.08 -3.28 4.25
C ASN A 171 22.32 -3.99 5.57
N ALA A 172 21.42 -4.90 5.92
CA ALA A 172 21.73 -5.91 6.91
C ALA A 172 22.94 -6.70 6.39
N PRO A 173 23.92 -7.00 7.24
CA PRO A 173 24.90 -8.03 6.91
C PRO A 173 24.16 -9.27 6.39
N LEU A 174 24.67 -9.90 5.33
CA LEU A 174 24.10 -11.17 4.81
C LEU A 174 23.98 -12.26 5.89
N THR A 175 24.67 -12.06 7.02
CA THR A 175 24.71 -12.93 8.20
C THR A 175 23.57 -12.70 9.20
N THR A 176 22.76 -11.64 9.08
CA THR A 176 21.53 -11.56 9.87
C THR A 176 20.67 -12.74 9.43
N THR A 177 20.44 -13.72 10.31
CA THR A 177 19.66 -14.95 10.03
C THR A 177 18.31 -14.97 10.74
N THR A 178 18.07 -14.06 11.68
CA THR A 178 16.81 -13.95 12.41
C THR A 178 16.20 -12.57 12.18
N VAL A 179 14.94 -12.57 11.74
CA VAL A 179 14.10 -11.38 11.54
C VAL A 179 12.71 -11.71 12.06
N ARG A 180 11.98 -10.73 12.60
CA ARG A 180 10.67 -10.99 13.22
C ARG A 180 9.53 -11.15 12.22
N GLY A 181 9.49 -10.33 11.17
CA GLY A 181 8.55 -10.46 10.06
C GLY A 181 9.05 -11.37 8.94
N VAL A 182 8.20 -11.58 7.93
CA VAL A 182 8.51 -12.41 6.76
C VAL A 182 9.50 -11.74 5.82
N PHE A 183 9.49 -10.39 5.72
CA PHE A 183 10.28 -9.66 4.73
C PHE A 183 11.31 -8.74 5.36
N HIS A 184 12.56 -8.84 4.90
CA HIS A 184 13.64 -7.96 5.35
C HIS A 184 14.65 -7.67 4.21
N VAL A 185 15.63 -6.81 4.49
CA VAL A 185 16.76 -6.52 3.60
C VAL A 185 17.64 -7.75 3.44
N PHE A 186 17.83 -8.21 2.19
CA PHE A 186 18.59 -9.41 1.79
C PHE A 186 18.18 -10.71 2.50
N ARG A 187 16.89 -10.84 2.87
CA ARG A 187 16.36 -12.06 3.50
C ARG A 187 15.27 -12.70 2.68
N TRP A 188 15.49 -13.96 2.30
CA TRP A 188 14.53 -14.82 1.61
C TRP A 188 14.00 -15.84 2.60
N THR A 189 12.93 -15.48 3.29
CA THR A 189 12.32 -16.32 4.34
C THR A 189 11.64 -17.53 3.70
N ASN A 190 11.95 -18.74 4.17
CA ASN A 190 11.23 -19.93 3.74
C ASN A 190 9.89 -20.05 4.50
N MET A 191 8.84 -20.59 3.85
CA MET A 191 7.56 -20.94 4.48
C MET A 191 7.73 -21.80 5.75
N ALA A 192 8.73 -22.70 5.79
CA ALA A 192 9.05 -23.51 6.96
C ALA A 192 9.50 -22.69 8.18
N GLU A 193 9.97 -21.46 7.98
CA GLU A 193 10.32 -20.55 9.07
C GLU A 193 9.10 -19.80 9.66
N ILE A 194 7.91 -19.97 9.07
CA ILE A 194 6.65 -19.36 9.53
C ILE A 194 5.97 -20.35 10.49
N THR A 195 6.51 -20.46 11.70
CA THR A 195 6.03 -21.39 12.73
C THR A 195 4.73 -20.95 13.38
N ASP A 196 4.35 -19.67 13.27
CA ASP A 196 3.07 -19.12 13.79
C ASP A 196 1.86 -19.53 12.92
N GLY A 197 2.13 -20.18 11.79
CA GLY A 197 1.13 -20.63 10.83
C GLY A 197 0.94 -19.64 9.68
N THR A 198 0.94 -20.15 8.46
CA THR A 198 0.84 -19.33 7.24
C THR A 198 -0.48 -18.57 7.15
N SER A 199 -1.55 -19.09 7.74
CA SER A 199 -2.86 -18.47 7.84
C SER A 199 -2.99 -17.43 8.96
N ASN A 200 -1.94 -17.19 9.74
CA ASN A 200 -1.91 -16.22 10.84
C ASN A 200 -0.82 -15.17 10.68
N THR A 201 0.16 -15.37 9.79
CA THR A 201 1.21 -14.39 9.53
C THR A 201 0.86 -13.48 8.35
N ALA A 202 0.81 -12.18 8.61
CA ALA A 202 0.67 -11.12 7.60
C ALA A 202 1.90 -11.04 6.70
N ILE A 203 1.68 -10.82 5.41
CA ILE A 203 2.76 -10.66 4.42
C ILE A 203 2.70 -9.32 3.72
N VAL A 204 1.51 -8.82 3.39
CA VAL A 204 1.32 -7.59 2.62
C VAL A 204 0.14 -6.82 3.18
N SER A 205 0.31 -5.51 3.34
CA SER A 205 -0.77 -4.61 3.72
C SER A 205 -0.68 -3.29 2.97
N GLU A 206 -1.76 -2.52 3.04
CA GLU A 206 -1.91 -1.26 2.32
C GLU A 206 -1.29 -0.11 3.12
N ARG A 207 -0.62 0.82 2.43
CA ARG A 207 -0.24 2.14 2.91
C ARG A 207 -0.67 3.18 1.89
N ILE A 208 -1.37 4.22 2.33
CA ILE A 208 -1.79 5.30 1.44
C ILE A 208 -0.64 6.27 1.16
N LYS A 209 -0.72 6.94 0.01
CA LYS A 209 0.23 7.97 -0.38
C LYS A 209 -0.18 9.32 0.22
N PRO A 210 0.73 10.05 0.87
CA PRO A 210 0.39 11.30 1.53
C PRO A 210 -0.09 12.37 0.54
N ARG A 211 -1.21 13.02 0.85
CA ARG A 211 -1.77 14.13 0.05
C ARG A 211 -1.23 15.51 0.43
N SER A 212 -0.60 15.61 1.60
CA SER A 212 0.06 16.82 2.09
C SER A 212 1.10 16.43 3.13
N GLN A 213 1.95 17.38 3.52
CA GLN A 213 3.05 17.15 4.45
C GLN A 213 2.62 16.53 5.79
N ASN A 214 1.42 16.86 6.30
CA ASN A 214 0.95 16.38 7.61
C ASN A 214 -0.18 15.35 7.48
N ALA A 215 -0.45 14.85 6.27
CA ALA A 215 -1.52 13.89 6.04
C ALA A 215 -1.13 12.48 6.51
N LEU A 216 -2.14 11.66 6.82
CA LEU A 216 -1.99 10.21 6.94
C LEU A 216 -1.28 9.63 5.70
N GLY A 217 -0.49 8.58 5.92
CA GLY A 217 0.37 7.97 4.90
C GLY A 217 1.76 8.60 4.83
N ASN A 218 1.97 9.78 5.41
CA ASN A 218 3.32 10.34 5.56
C ASN A 218 4.08 9.68 6.72
N VAL A 219 5.39 9.93 6.80
CA VAL A 219 6.28 9.45 7.86
C VAL A 219 6.94 10.64 8.53
N VAL A 220 6.89 10.70 9.86
CA VAL A 220 7.54 11.76 10.64
C VAL A 220 8.95 11.38 11.09
N GLY A 221 9.92 12.25 10.82
CA GLY A 221 11.27 12.12 11.36
C GLY A 221 11.33 12.61 12.82
N LEU A 222 11.71 11.73 13.75
CA LEU A 222 11.81 12.03 15.19
C LEU A 222 12.79 11.09 15.90
N SER A 223 13.19 11.40 17.13
CA SER A 223 13.91 10.43 17.97
C SER A 223 12.95 9.34 18.44
N LEU A 224 13.07 8.14 17.88
CA LEU A 224 12.10 7.06 18.08
C LEU A 224 11.99 6.60 19.55
N GLY A 225 13.06 6.78 20.34
CA GLY A 225 13.14 6.25 21.70
C GLY A 225 13.29 4.73 21.73
N THR A 226 12.95 4.11 22.86
CA THR A 226 13.00 2.65 23.03
C THR A 226 11.66 1.97 22.86
N ASN A 227 10.56 2.73 22.74
CA ASN A 227 9.19 2.23 22.65
C ASN A 227 8.36 3.08 21.66
N PRO A 228 7.17 2.62 21.23
CA PRO A 228 6.40 3.31 20.18
C PRO A 228 5.66 4.59 20.63
N LEU A 229 5.74 5.00 21.90
CA LEU A 229 4.91 6.09 22.43
C LEU A 229 5.20 7.44 21.78
N THR A 230 6.48 7.75 21.56
CA THR A 230 6.89 9.00 20.89
C THR A 230 6.34 9.08 19.48
N CYS A 231 6.36 7.95 18.77
CA CYS A 231 5.79 7.84 17.43
C CYS A 231 4.27 8.07 17.45
N ARG A 232 3.57 7.38 18.35
CA ARG A 232 2.11 7.49 18.50
C ARG A 232 1.69 8.92 18.82
N ALA A 233 2.42 9.60 19.69
CA ALA A 233 2.13 10.98 20.10
C ALA A 233 2.30 12.00 18.97
N ALA A 234 3.02 11.67 17.90
CA ALA A 234 3.23 12.57 16.78
C ALA A 234 2.00 12.70 15.85
N TYR A 235 0.98 11.86 16.04
CA TYR A 235 -0.22 11.83 15.20
C TYR A 235 -1.50 12.05 16.01
N ASP A 236 -2.32 12.99 15.54
CA ASP A 236 -3.66 13.23 16.05
C ASP A 236 -4.67 12.41 15.23
N ALA A 237 -5.20 11.35 15.83
CA ALA A 237 -6.19 10.48 15.20
C ALA A 237 -7.55 11.17 14.96
N GLY A 238 -7.92 12.14 15.80
CA GLY A 238 -9.17 12.89 15.65
C GLY A 238 -9.13 13.85 14.46
N GLN A 239 -7.98 14.47 14.20
CA GLN A 239 -7.76 15.34 13.04
C GLN A 239 -7.22 14.59 11.81
N ARG A 240 -6.89 13.31 11.97
CA ARG A 240 -6.20 12.45 10.99
C ARG A 240 -4.94 13.09 10.41
N ARG A 241 -4.16 13.79 11.25
CA ARG A 241 -2.99 14.58 10.84
C ARG A 241 -1.83 14.46 11.84
N TYR A 242 -0.61 14.62 11.33
CA TYR A 242 0.56 14.78 12.17
C TYR A 242 0.58 16.15 12.85
N VAL A 243 0.90 16.16 14.15
CA VAL A 243 0.93 17.37 15.00
C VAL A 243 2.12 18.26 14.60
N THR A 244 3.26 17.63 14.31
CA THR A 244 4.43 18.27 13.72
C THR A 244 4.60 17.79 12.28
N GLY A 245 4.79 18.74 11.37
CA GLY A 245 4.95 18.41 9.95
C GLY A 245 6.31 17.79 9.65
N SER A 246 6.29 16.73 8.85
CA SER A 246 7.46 16.07 8.25
C SER A 246 6.92 15.25 7.10
N PHE A 247 7.29 15.43 5.83
CA PHE A 247 8.60 15.53 5.19
C PHE A 247 8.52 16.48 3.96
N THR A 248 9.60 17.18 3.60
CA THR A 248 9.63 18.26 2.57
C THR A 248 10.27 17.89 1.23
N SER A 249 10.73 16.65 1.03
CA SER A 249 11.49 16.26 -0.18
C SER A 249 10.87 15.11 -1.01
N ASP A 250 11.48 14.86 -2.18
CA ASP A 250 11.08 13.97 -3.27
C ASP A 250 11.04 12.45 -2.92
N THR A 251 11.15 12.08 -1.65
CA THR A 251 11.09 10.70 -1.16
C THR A 251 9.89 10.43 -0.27
N ALA A 252 8.73 10.98 -0.63
CA ALA A 252 7.47 10.66 0.03
C ALA A 252 7.14 9.14 -0.08
N PRO A 253 6.56 8.53 0.98
CA PRO A 253 6.13 7.13 0.93
C PRO A 253 5.21 6.82 -0.25
N GLY A 254 5.39 5.65 -0.86
CA GLY A 254 4.57 5.16 -1.97
C GLY A 254 4.82 5.78 -3.34
N PHE A 255 5.86 6.63 -3.51
CA PHE A 255 6.25 7.20 -4.82
C PHE A 255 7.52 6.59 -5.42
N ARG A 256 7.97 5.44 -4.90
CA ARG A 256 9.10 4.68 -5.46
C ARG A 256 8.85 3.18 -5.35
N TRP A 257 8.09 2.62 -6.28
CA TRP A 257 7.71 1.20 -6.24
C TRP A 257 8.88 0.21 -6.33
N ALA A 258 9.91 0.58 -7.10
CA ALA A 258 11.09 -0.26 -7.33
C ALA A 258 12.16 -0.13 -6.24
N ASP A 259 12.01 0.79 -5.30
CA ASP A 259 12.93 0.98 -4.18
C ASP A 259 12.43 0.19 -2.96
N GLY A 260 13.22 -0.79 -2.53
CA GLY A 260 12.88 -1.71 -1.46
C GLY A 260 12.94 -1.12 -0.06
N ALA A 261 13.27 0.17 0.10
CA ALA A 261 13.29 0.83 1.39
C ALA A 261 12.04 0.54 2.23
N ALA A 262 12.20 0.34 3.53
CA ALA A 262 11.07 0.14 4.43
C ALA A 262 10.13 1.35 4.40
N TRP A 263 10.71 2.52 4.19
CA TRP A 263 10.00 3.78 3.97
C TRP A 263 8.94 3.70 2.86
N PHE A 264 9.25 3.02 1.74
CA PHE A 264 8.34 2.91 0.58
C PHE A 264 7.56 1.59 0.57
N ALA A 265 8.25 0.48 0.82
CA ALA A 265 7.77 -0.87 0.56
C ALA A 265 7.65 -1.73 1.82
N GLY A 266 7.87 -1.19 3.02
CA GLY A 266 7.75 -1.90 4.29
C GLY A 266 6.56 -1.43 5.13
N PHE A 267 6.06 -2.34 5.96
CA PHE A 267 5.22 -1.99 7.10
C PHE A 267 5.58 -2.81 8.33
N THR A 268 5.15 -2.35 9.50
CA THR A 268 5.35 -2.96 10.82
C THR A 268 4.02 -3.13 11.53
N THR A 269 3.93 -4.11 12.42
CA THR A 269 2.73 -4.41 13.22
C THR A 269 2.83 -3.94 14.67
N ILE A 270 3.37 -2.73 14.88
CA ILE A 270 3.58 -2.16 16.21
C ILE A 270 2.41 -1.28 16.62
N LEU A 271 2.13 -0.26 15.80
CA LEU A 271 1.01 0.65 16.01
C LEU A 271 -0.20 0.21 15.18
N PRO A 272 -1.44 0.48 15.65
CA PRO A 272 -2.64 0.02 14.96
C PRO A 272 -2.75 0.65 13.57
N PRO A 273 -3.48 0.02 12.63
CA PRO A 273 -3.72 0.57 11.31
C PRO A 273 -4.28 2.01 11.34
N ASN A 274 -4.02 2.79 10.29
CA ASN A 274 -4.42 4.19 10.18
C ASN A 274 -3.84 5.12 11.27
N SER A 275 -2.71 4.74 11.88
CA SER A 275 -2.03 5.56 12.90
C SER A 275 -0.65 6.08 12.43
N ALA A 276 0.12 6.63 13.37
CA ALA A 276 1.41 7.26 13.11
C ALA A 276 2.40 6.30 12.45
N SER A 277 3.12 6.80 11.45
CA SER A 277 4.36 6.25 10.94
C SER A 277 5.49 7.22 11.22
N CYS A 278 6.63 6.73 11.69
CA CYS A 278 7.76 7.57 12.08
C CYS A 278 9.09 6.86 11.80
N ALA A 279 10.16 7.64 11.70
CA ALA A 279 11.51 7.15 11.55
C ALA A 279 12.48 7.94 12.42
N THR A 280 13.64 7.36 12.73
CA THR A 280 14.70 7.95 13.58
C THR A 280 15.21 9.30 13.08
N SER A 281 15.05 9.59 11.79
CA SER A 281 15.29 10.90 11.19
C SER A 281 14.41 11.10 9.95
N ALA A 282 14.43 12.29 9.37
CA ALA A 282 13.77 12.57 8.10
C ALA A 282 14.61 12.02 6.93
N GLY A 283 14.67 10.69 6.78
CA GLY A 283 15.42 10.02 5.72
C GLY A 283 14.83 8.66 5.33
N HIS A 284 14.77 8.37 4.03
CA HIS A 284 14.14 7.14 3.52
C HIS A 284 14.93 5.85 3.76
N TRP A 285 16.12 5.95 4.34
CA TRP A 285 16.96 4.81 4.75
C TRP A 285 16.86 4.49 6.25
N GLU A 286 16.14 5.32 6.99
CA GLU A 286 16.12 5.29 8.45
C GLU A 286 15.30 4.12 9.00
N MET A 287 15.65 3.77 10.24
CA MET A 287 14.88 2.83 11.03
C MET A 287 13.56 3.48 11.46
N GLY A 288 12.45 2.77 11.34
CA GLY A 288 11.16 3.36 11.64
C GLY A 288 10.03 2.37 11.88
N ILE A 289 8.95 2.93 12.41
CA ILE A 289 7.64 2.30 12.52
C ILE A 289 6.85 2.75 11.29
N TYR A 290 6.49 1.81 10.45
CA TYR A 290 5.78 2.08 9.20
C TYR A 290 4.42 1.43 9.26
N THR A 291 3.41 2.23 9.56
CA THR A 291 2.08 1.71 9.89
C THR A 291 1.23 1.56 8.63
N PRO A 292 0.50 0.45 8.47
CA PRO A 292 -0.52 0.30 7.44
C PRO A 292 -1.57 1.40 7.49
N SER A 293 -2.03 1.83 6.32
CA SER A 293 -3.08 2.84 6.20
C SER A 293 -3.89 2.62 4.93
N SER A 294 -5.19 2.88 5.00
CA SER A 294 -6.10 2.81 3.85
C SER A 294 -7.13 3.93 3.86
N TRP A 295 -7.83 4.09 2.73
CA TRP A 295 -9.04 4.91 2.64
C TRP A 295 -10.32 4.12 2.94
N HIS A 296 -10.19 2.82 3.27
CA HIS A 296 -11.32 2.00 3.63
C HIS A 296 -11.80 2.34 5.04
N PRO A 297 -13.12 2.40 5.27
CA PRO A 297 -13.66 2.70 6.60
C PRO A 297 -13.22 1.68 7.65
N GLY A 298 -12.60 2.16 8.73
CA GLY A 298 -12.36 1.41 9.96
C GLY A 298 -11.15 0.47 9.97
N GLY A 299 -10.24 0.52 9.00
CA GLY A 299 -9.09 -0.40 9.01
C GLY A 299 -8.34 -0.53 7.70
N VAL A 300 -7.68 -1.67 7.50
CA VAL A 300 -6.87 -1.99 6.32
C VAL A 300 -7.11 -3.42 5.87
N ASN A 301 -6.87 -3.72 4.60
CA ASN A 301 -6.79 -5.11 4.15
C ASN A 301 -5.35 -5.63 4.34
N VAL A 302 -5.25 -6.90 4.72
CA VAL A 302 -3.99 -7.59 4.96
C VAL A 302 -4.04 -8.94 4.25
N ALA A 303 -3.03 -9.22 3.43
CA ALA A 303 -2.79 -10.55 2.90
C ALA A 303 -1.92 -11.36 3.88
N LEU A 304 -2.25 -12.63 4.03
CA LEU A 304 -1.57 -13.60 4.88
C LEU A 304 -0.67 -14.53 4.07
N ALA A 305 0.26 -15.20 4.73
CA ALA A 305 1.25 -16.07 4.11
C ALA A 305 0.65 -17.33 3.45
N ASP A 306 -0.63 -17.64 3.66
CA ASP A 306 -1.38 -18.66 2.91
C ASP A 306 -2.07 -18.10 1.64
N GLY A 307 -1.90 -16.81 1.37
CA GLY A 307 -2.53 -16.09 0.29
C GLY A 307 -3.96 -15.63 0.56
N SER A 308 -4.54 -15.89 1.74
CA SER A 308 -5.85 -15.33 2.12
C SER A 308 -5.74 -13.82 2.40
N VAL A 309 -6.86 -13.11 2.28
CA VAL A 309 -6.92 -11.66 2.57
C VAL A 309 -7.99 -11.44 3.63
N ARG A 310 -7.64 -10.69 4.67
CA ARG A 310 -8.55 -10.34 5.78
C ARG A 310 -8.56 -8.83 5.99
N PHE A 311 -9.67 -8.33 6.49
CA PHE A 311 -9.77 -6.95 6.93
C PHE A 311 -9.39 -6.86 8.40
N VAL A 312 -8.48 -5.96 8.75
CA VAL A 312 -8.04 -5.71 10.13
C VAL A 312 -8.51 -4.33 10.55
N SER A 313 -9.22 -4.28 11.68
CA SER A 313 -9.73 -3.03 12.25
C SER A 313 -8.60 -2.10 12.70
N GLU A 314 -8.80 -0.80 12.57
CA GLU A 314 -7.93 0.21 13.21
C GLU A 314 -8.03 0.21 14.74
N THR A 315 -9.06 -0.47 15.29
CA THR A 315 -9.25 -0.70 16.74
C THR A 315 -8.73 -2.07 17.18
N VAL A 316 -7.89 -2.72 16.38
CA VAL A 316 -7.25 -4.00 16.75
C VAL A 316 -6.44 -3.83 18.05
N GLU A 317 -6.41 -4.87 18.86
CA GLU A 317 -5.67 -4.89 20.12
C GLU A 317 -4.15 -4.88 19.85
N THR A 318 -3.45 -3.91 20.46
CA THR A 318 -2.01 -3.64 20.22
C THR A 318 -1.13 -3.82 21.45
N GLY A 319 -1.56 -4.61 22.44
CA GLY A 319 -0.81 -4.94 23.64
C GLY A 319 -0.28 -3.73 24.42
N ASP A 320 0.89 -3.91 25.02
CA ASP A 320 1.55 -2.87 25.82
C ASP A 320 2.53 -2.04 24.96
N LEU A 321 2.09 -0.85 24.57
CA LEU A 321 2.92 0.10 23.81
C LEU A 321 4.00 0.79 24.65
N ASN A 322 4.08 0.53 25.96
CA ASN A 322 5.12 1.12 26.82
C ASN A 322 6.39 0.27 26.90
N VAL A 323 6.35 -0.99 26.44
CA VAL A 323 7.53 -1.87 26.49
C VAL A 323 8.58 -1.48 25.45
N ASN A 324 9.83 -1.86 25.74
CA ASN A 324 10.91 -1.71 24.77
C ASN A 324 10.63 -2.53 23.51
N PHE A 325 11.05 -2.02 22.35
CA PHE A 325 10.97 -2.75 21.10
C PHE A 325 11.60 -4.14 21.24
N PRO A 326 10.94 -5.20 20.75
CA PRO A 326 11.57 -6.50 20.60
C PRO A 326 12.84 -6.37 19.77
N ALA A 327 13.86 -7.16 20.09
CA ALA A 327 15.06 -7.21 19.26
C ALA A 327 14.69 -7.68 17.84
N ALA A 328 15.12 -6.93 16.82
CA ALA A 328 14.79 -7.24 15.42
C ALA A 328 15.26 -8.64 14.98
N ASN A 329 16.29 -9.17 15.64
CA ASN A 329 16.85 -10.50 15.45
C ASN A 329 16.46 -11.51 16.55
N GLY A 330 15.51 -11.13 17.41
CA GLY A 330 15.01 -11.96 18.51
C GLY A 330 13.87 -12.89 18.08
N SER A 331 13.62 -13.90 18.91
CA SER A 331 12.43 -14.75 18.84
C SER A 331 11.54 -14.52 20.07
N GLY A 332 10.33 -15.05 20.04
CA GLY A 332 9.39 -15.00 21.17
C GLY A 332 8.21 -14.07 20.93
N MET A 333 7.29 -14.09 21.89
CA MET A 333 5.99 -13.44 21.85
C MET A 333 6.04 -11.94 21.53
N SER A 334 5.07 -11.45 20.75
CA SER A 334 4.94 -10.03 20.46
C SER A 334 4.29 -9.31 21.64
N PRO A 335 4.86 -8.20 22.12
CA PRO A 335 4.23 -7.43 23.18
C PRO A 335 3.06 -6.60 22.69
N TYR A 336 2.83 -6.53 21.37
CA TYR A 336 1.82 -5.70 20.74
C TYR A 336 0.53 -6.46 20.42
N GLY A 337 0.23 -7.48 21.22
CA GLY A 337 -1.08 -8.12 21.22
C GLY A 337 -1.41 -8.85 19.92
N VAL A 338 -2.70 -8.90 19.56
CA VAL A 338 -3.17 -9.56 18.34
C VAL A 338 -2.54 -8.95 17.10
N TRP A 339 -2.38 -7.63 17.07
CA TRP A 339 -1.76 -6.96 15.92
C TRP A 339 -0.28 -7.34 15.76
N GLY A 340 0.48 -7.30 16.86
CA GLY A 340 1.87 -7.71 16.90
C GLY A 340 2.07 -9.16 16.44
N ALA A 341 1.27 -10.07 16.99
CA ALA A 341 1.26 -11.50 16.68
C ALA A 341 1.03 -11.77 15.18
N LEU A 342 0.10 -11.05 14.54
CA LEU A 342 -0.13 -11.17 13.09
C LEU A 342 1.13 -10.80 12.27
N GLY A 343 2.01 -9.97 12.80
CA GLY A 343 3.22 -9.57 12.09
C GLY A 343 4.41 -10.50 12.28
N THR A 344 4.39 -11.38 13.28
CA THR A 344 5.51 -12.28 13.54
C THR A 344 5.42 -13.55 12.70
N LYS A 345 6.58 -14.07 12.28
CA LYS A 345 6.67 -15.40 11.65
C LYS A 345 6.92 -16.52 12.66
N SER A 346 7.54 -16.20 13.79
CA SER A 346 7.99 -17.18 14.78
C SER A 346 7.94 -16.66 16.22
N GLY A 347 6.85 -15.99 16.58
CA GLY A 347 6.55 -15.51 17.92
C GLY A 347 6.05 -16.61 18.87
N GLY A 348 5.54 -17.72 18.34
CA GLY A 348 4.88 -18.79 19.10
C GLY A 348 3.41 -18.49 19.43
N GLU A 349 2.85 -17.45 18.83
CA GLU A 349 1.51 -16.93 19.10
C GLU A 349 0.57 -17.30 17.97
N VAL A 350 -0.47 -18.09 18.26
CA VAL A 350 -1.50 -18.40 17.27
C VAL A 350 -2.60 -17.35 17.39
N SER A 351 -2.47 -16.23 16.69
CA SER A 351 -3.53 -15.21 16.68
C SER A 351 -4.59 -15.53 15.63
N SER A 352 -5.79 -15.92 16.05
CA SER A 352 -6.98 -15.81 15.21
C SER A 352 -7.53 -14.38 15.33
N ALA A 353 -7.30 -13.53 14.33
CA ALA A 353 -8.03 -12.27 14.24
C ALA A 353 -9.54 -12.56 14.15
N PRO A 354 -10.40 -11.87 14.91
CA PRO A 354 -11.85 -12.08 14.90
C PRO A 354 -12.52 -11.72 13.56
#